data_AF-A0A9E4WCG4-F1
#
_entry.id   AF-A0A9E4WCG4-F1
#
_cell.length_a   1.000
_cell.length_b   1.000
_cell.length_c   1.000
_cell.angle_alpha   90.00
_cell.angle_beta   90.00
_cell.angle_gamma   90.00
#
_symmetry.space_group_name_H-M   'P 1'
#
loop_
_entity.id
_entity.type
_entity.pdbx_description
1 polymer ?
#
loop_
_entity_poly.entity_id
_entity_poly.type
_entity_poly.pdbx_seq_one_letter_code
_entity_poly.pdbx_strand_id
1 'polypeptide(L)'
;EGAEWIDSGALVERVNFVAKELSDVRSPGVRSIIDRLEANSDQGVLKPSDLADGCLDLLGPIQVSDETRSVLVDYASRHGDLDLNGHQPGDQAEQQVGNMLRLVAATREYQLA
;
A
#
# COMPACT_ATOMS: atom_id res chain seq x y z
N GLU A 1 -8.75 -3.36 35.19
CA GLU A 1 -8.32 -3.85 33.86
C GLU A 1 -9.56 -4.27 33.09
N GLY A 2 -9.86 -3.66 31.93
CA GLY A 2 -11.12 -3.96 31.22
C GLY A 2 -11.58 -2.96 30.14
N ALA A 3 -10.85 -1.87 29.91
CA ALA A 3 -11.20 -0.89 28.86
C ALA A 3 -10.41 -1.09 27.55
N GLU A 4 -9.21 -1.68 27.60
CA GLU A 4 -8.32 -1.83 26.43
C GLU A 4 -8.77 -2.93 25.43
N TRP A 5 -9.61 -3.87 25.88
CA TRP A 5 -10.11 -4.95 25.01
C TRP A 5 -11.22 -4.52 24.04
N ILE A 6 -11.96 -3.46 24.36
CA ILE A 6 -13.03 -2.97 23.48
C ILE A 6 -12.44 -2.17 22.30
N ASP A 7 -11.37 -1.40 22.54
CA ASP A 7 -10.73 -0.56 21.51
C ASP A 7 -9.88 -1.40 20.52
N SER A 8 -9.18 -2.41 21.03
CA SER A 8 -8.35 -3.29 20.20
C SER A 8 -9.15 -4.13 19.20
N GLY A 9 -10.37 -4.57 19.55
CA GLY A 9 -11.24 -5.28 18.62
C GLY A 9 -11.68 -4.41 17.44
N ALA A 10 -12.13 -3.18 17.72
CA ALA A 10 -12.56 -2.23 16.69
C ALA A 10 -11.39 -1.79 15.77
N LEU A 11 -10.20 -1.61 16.33
CA LEU A 11 -8.99 -1.31 15.56
C LEU A 11 -8.61 -2.46 14.62
N VAL A 12 -8.64 -3.69 15.10
CA VAL A 12 -8.34 -4.88 14.27
C VAL A 12 -9.36 -5.01 13.13
N GLU A 13 -10.64 -4.77 13.39
CA GLU A 13 -11.66 -4.78 12.33
C GLU A 13 -11.44 -3.68 11.29
N ARG A 14 -11.07 -2.46 11.72
CA ARG A 14 -10.72 -1.35 10.83
C ARG A 14 -9.52 -1.68 9.95
N VAL A 15 -8.44 -2.21 10.53
CA VAL A 15 -7.24 -2.61 9.79
C VAL A 15 -7.60 -3.66 8.76
N ASN A 16 -8.33 -4.72 9.15
CA ASN A 16 -8.72 -5.79 8.24
C ASN A 16 -9.64 -5.30 7.11
N PHE A 17 -10.58 -4.41 7.42
CA PHE A 17 -11.47 -3.83 6.43
C PHE A 17 -10.67 -3.04 5.38
N VAL A 18 -9.85 -2.07 5.82
CA VAL A 18 -9.06 -1.24 4.88
C VAL A 18 -8.05 -2.09 4.11
N ALA A 19 -7.37 -3.02 4.78
CA ALA A 19 -6.45 -3.97 4.17
C ALA A 19 -7.11 -4.81 3.06
N LYS A 20 -8.38 -5.19 3.23
CA LYS A 20 -9.16 -5.92 2.24
C LYS A 20 -9.52 -5.01 1.06
N GLU A 21 -10.11 -3.84 1.33
CA GLU A 21 -10.54 -2.92 0.28
C GLU A 21 -9.36 -2.44 -0.59
N LEU A 22 -8.23 -2.08 0.02
CA LEU A 22 -7.04 -1.60 -0.70
C LEU A 22 -6.27 -2.69 -1.44
N SER A 23 -6.48 -3.96 -1.09
CA SER A 23 -5.91 -5.07 -1.83
C SER A 23 -6.75 -5.50 -3.04
N ASP A 24 -7.98 -5.00 -3.17
CA ASP A 24 -8.81 -5.30 -4.33
C ASP A 24 -8.41 -4.39 -5.49
N VAL A 25 -7.47 -4.88 -6.30
CA VAL A 25 -6.97 -4.23 -7.51
C VAL A 25 -8.02 -4.01 -8.59
N ARG A 26 -9.20 -4.64 -8.47
CA ARG A 26 -10.32 -4.40 -9.38
C ARG A 26 -11.19 -3.23 -8.94
N SER A 27 -11.06 -2.77 -7.69
CA SER A 27 -11.81 -1.63 -7.18
C SER A 27 -11.42 -0.35 -7.95
N PRO A 28 -12.38 0.53 -8.29
CA PRO A 28 -12.08 1.74 -9.05
C PRO A 28 -11.04 2.65 -8.38
N GLY A 29 -11.03 2.69 -7.04
CA GLY A 29 -10.07 3.47 -6.27
C GLY A 29 -8.65 2.93 -6.39
N VAL A 30 -8.45 1.62 -6.17
CA VAL A 30 -7.14 1.00 -6.27
C VAL A 30 -6.62 1.02 -7.70
N ARG A 31 -7.49 0.84 -8.70
CA ARG A 31 -7.12 1.02 -10.12
C ARG A 31 -6.58 2.41 -10.38
N SER A 32 -7.28 3.45 -9.90
CA SER A 32 -6.80 4.83 -10.05
C SER A 32 -5.45 5.07 -9.35
N ILE A 33 -5.11 4.31 -8.31
CA ILE A 33 -3.78 4.38 -7.67
C ILE A 33 -2.74 3.73 -8.57
N ILE A 34 -3.00 2.52 -9.09
CA ILE A 34 -2.11 1.80 -10.00
C ILE A 34 -1.81 2.65 -11.25
N ASP A 35 -2.84 3.17 -11.90
CA ASP A 35 -2.69 4.00 -13.11
C ASP A 35 -1.84 5.25 -12.83
N ARG A 36 -1.93 5.83 -11.63
CA ARG A 36 -1.10 6.98 -11.22
C ARG A 36 0.33 6.59 -10.89
N LEU A 37 0.54 5.42 -10.31
CA LEU A 37 1.89 4.89 -10.05
C LEU A 37 2.62 4.63 -11.37
N GLU A 38 1.95 4.02 -12.36
CA GLU A 38 2.50 3.85 -13.71
C GLU A 38 2.86 5.21 -14.33
N ALA A 39 1.91 6.15 -14.35
CA ALA A 39 2.10 7.45 -14.97
C ALA A 39 3.21 8.32 -14.32
N ASN A 40 3.47 8.12 -13.03
CA ASN A 40 4.51 8.86 -12.29
C ASN A 40 5.87 8.15 -12.28
N SER A 41 5.95 6.92 -12.79
CA SER A 41 7.17 6.12 -12.82
C SER A 41 8.06 6.46 -14.02
N ASP A 42 9.36 6.21 -13.90
CA ASP A 42 10.28 6.32 -15.03
C ASP A 42 10.08 5.11 -15.95
N GLN A 43 9.55 5.37 -17.14
CA GLN A 43 9.27 4.34 -18.15
C GLN A 43 8.37 3.19 -17.66
N GLY A 44 7.43 3.42 -16.75
CA GLY A 44 6.55 2.35 -16.24
C GLY A 44 7.20 1.46 -15.16
N VAL A 45 8.46 1.72 -14.76
CA VAL A 45 9.21 0.90 -13.81
C VAL A 45 9.42 1.64 -12.50
N LEU A 46 9.07 1.00 -11.39
CA LEU A 46 9.20 1.53 -10.04
C LEU A 46 10.28 0.76 -9.29
N LYS A 47 11.22 1.50 -8.68
CA LYS A 47 12.11 0.90 -7.67
C LYS A 47 11.31 0.58 -6.41
N PRO A 48 11.81 -0.32 -5.54
CA PRO A 48 11.17 -0.62 -4.27
C PRO A 48 10.87 0.61 -3.39
N SER A 49 11.77 1.61 -3.39
CA SER A 49 11.54 2.89 -2.71
C SER A 49 10.36 3.66 -3.30
N ASP A 50 10.29 3.71 -4.63
CA ASP A 50 9.34 4.55 -5.35
C ASP A 50 7.93 3.93 -5.27
N LEU A 51 7.83 2.59 -5.25
CA LEU A 51 6.59 1.90 -4.97
C LEU A 51 6.08 2.20 -3.55
N ALA A 52 6.95 2.13 -2.55
CA ALA A 52 6.58 2.41 -1.16
C ALA A 52 6.13 3.87 -0.98
N ASP A 53 6.95 4.81 -1.45
CA ASP A 53 6.69 6.25 -1.33
C ASP A 53 5.46 6.66 -2.15
N GLY A 54 5.32 6.17 -3.38
CA GLY A 54 4.15 6.45 -4.22
C GLY A 54 2.84 5.93 -3.61
N CYS A 55 2.86 4.77 -2.95
CA CYS A 55 1.68 4.26 -2.24
C CYS A 55 1.30 5.15 -1.04
N LEU A 56 2.28 5.64 -0.28
CA LEU A 56 2.06 6.54 0.85
C LEU A 56 1.50 7.90 0.40
N ASP A 57 2.01 8.43 -0.71
CA ASP A 57 1.58 9.69 -1.30
C ASP A 57 0.17 9.61 -1.89
N LEU A 58 -0.18 8.50 -2.53
CA LEU A 58 -1.49 8.37 -3.19
C LEU A 58 -2.62 8.01 -2.22
N LEU A 59 -2.33 7.43 -1.06
CA LEU A 59 -3.32 7.08 -0.05
C LEU A 59 -3.70 8.22 0.90
N GLY A 60 -2.91 9.30 1.01
CA GLY A 60 -3.22 10.38 1.95
C GLY A 60 -2.01 11.18 2.44
N PRO A 61 -1.06 11.53 1.55
CA PRO A 61 0.33 11.90 1.88
C PRO A 61 0.81 11.53 3.29
N ILE A 62 0.91 10.23 3.56
CA ILE A 62 1.10 9.72 4.91
C ILE A 62 2.57 9.82 5.29
N GLN A 63 2.86 10.66 6.28
CA GLN A 63 4.20 10.77 6.83
C GLN A 63 4.45 9.61 7.80
N VAL A 64 5.40 8.75 7.44
CA VAL A 64 5.81 7.60 8.25
C VAL A 64 7.21 7.80 8.81
N SER A 65 7.53 7.08 9.88
CA SER A 65 8.91 7.06 10.39
C SER A 65 9.87 6.39 9.38
N ASP A 66 11.17 6.71 9.47
CA ASP A 66 12.20 6.05 8.65
C ASP A 66 12.21 4.52 8.83
N GLU A 67 11.89 4.05 10.04
CA GLU A 67 11.80 2.61 10.36
C GLU A 67 10.62 1.96 9.61
N THR A 68 9.42 2.54 9.71
CA THR A 68 8.23 2.09 8.97
C THR A 68 8.51 2.11 7.47
N ARG A 69 9.07 3.20 6.94
CA ARG A 69 9.46 3.32 5.54
C ARG A 69 10.42 2.21 5.14
N SER A 70 11.47 1.96 5.93
CA SER A 70 12.44 0.91 5.67
C SER A 70 11.81 -0.47 5.58
N VAL A 71 10.79 -0.76 6.40
CA VAL A 71 10.04 -2.03 6.34
C VAL A 71 9.25 -2.16 5.04
N LEU A 72 8.59 -1.08 4.59
CA LEU A 72 7.86 -1.07 3.32
C LEU A 72 8.82 -1.29 2.13
N VAL A 73 9.96 -0.60 2.12
CA VAL A 73 10.98 -0.75 1.07
C VAL A 73 11.61 -2.14 1.08
N ASP A 74 11.92 -2.72 2.25
CA ASP A 74 12.42 -4.09 2.36
C ASP A 74 11.40 -5.10 1.81
N TYR A 75 10.13 -4.91 2.13
CA TYR A 75 9.05 -5.73 1.59
C TYR A 75 9.02 -5.70 0.06
N ALA A 76 9.02 -4.50 -0.54
CA ALA A 76 9.05 -4.36 -2.00
C ALA A 76 10.33 -4.96 -2.62
N SER A 77 11.48 -4.80 -1.96
CA SER A 77 12.77 -5.28 -2.47
C SER A 77 12.83 -6.80 -2.65
N ARG A 78 11.99 -7.56 -1.93
CA ARG A 78 11.87 -9.02 -2.11
C ARG A 78 11.27 -9.41 -3.46
N HIS A 79 10.58 -8.48 -4.12
CA HIS A 79 9.98 -8.65 -5.43
C HIS A 79 10.77 -7.99 -6.56
N GLY A 80 11.77 -7.15 -6.22
CA GLY A 80 12.59 -6.42 -7.18
C GLY A 80 11.90 -5.14 -7.69
N ASP A 81 12.41 -4.62 -8.80
CA ASP A 81 11.79 -3.49 -9.49
C ASP A 81 10.43 -3.93 -10.08
N LEU A 82 9.40 -3.10 -9.90
CA LEU A 82 8.05 -3.36 -10.37
C LEU A 82 7.85 -2.73 -11.75
N ASP A 83 7.62 -3.56 -12.76
CA ASP A 83 7.27 -3.12 -14.11
C ASP A 83 5.74 -3.11 -14.27
N LEU A 84 5.18 -1.92 -14.48
CA LEU A 84 3.77 -1.70 -14.76
C LEU A 84 3.48 -1.54 -16.26
N ASN A 85 4.47 -1.62 -17.16
CA ASN A 85 4.21 -1.48 -18.59
C ASN A 85 3.25 -2.56 -19.11
N GLY A 86 2.12 -2.13 -19.67
CA GLY A 86 1.13 -3.06 -20.22
C GLY A 86 0.47 -3.94 -19.16
N HIS A 87 0.44 -3.47 -17.89
CA HIS A 87 -0.26 -4.15 -16.82
C HIS A 87 -1.73 -4.40 -17.19
N GLN A 88 -2.26 -5.50 -16.68
CA GLN A 88 -3.64 -5.91 -16.90
C GLN A 88 -4.38 -6.06 -15.56
N PRO A 89 -5.70 -5.77 -15.54
CA PRO A 89 -6.50 -5.89 -14.34
C PRO A 89 -6.36 -7.24 -13.62
N GLY A 90 -5.75 -7.23 -12.44
CA GLY A 90 -5.54 -8.41 -11.60
C GLY A 90 -4.27 -9.22 -11.89
N ASP A 91 -3.37 -8.74 -12.73
CA ASP A 91 -2.08 -9.40 -12.97
C ASP A 91 -1.13 -9.33 -11.77
N GLN A 92 0.05 -9.95 -11.89
CA GLN A 92 1.02 -9.97 -10.79
C GLN A 92 1.55 -8.59 -10.42
N ALA A 93 1.67 -7.67 -11.38
CA ALA A 93 2.19 -6.33 -11.13
C ALA A 93 1.18 -5.51 -10.30
N GLU A 94 -0.11 -5.55 -10.69
CA GLU A 94 -1.18 -4.93 -9.92
C GLU A 94 -1.32 -5.56 -8.52
N GLN A 95 -1.20 -6.88 -8.40
CA GLN A 95 -1.27 -7.56 -7.09
C GLN A 95 -0.13 -7.13 -6.16
N GLN A 96 1.06 -6.83 -6.68
CA GLN A 96 2.15 -6.28 -5.86
C GLN A 96 1.81 -4.89 -5.32
N VAL A 97 1.20 -4.02 -6.14
CA VAL A 97 0.68 -2.72 -5.68
C VAL A 97 -0.38 -2.91 -4.60
N GLY A 98 -1.37 -3.78 -4.82
CA GLY A 98 -2.43 -4.05 -3.84
C GLY A 98 -1.89 -4.57 -2.50
N ASN A 99 -0.85 -5.41 -2.53
CA ASN A 99 -0.18 -5.88 -1.32
C ASN A 99 0.59 -4.76 -0.61
N MET A 100 1.23 -3.85 -1.34
CA MET A 100 1.88 -2.67 -0.76
C MET A 100 0.84 -1.76 -0.08
N LEU A 101 -0.27 -1.44 -0.74
CA LEU A 101 -1.33 -0.60 -0.17
C LEU A 101 -1.93 -1.22 1.09
N ARG A 102 -2.11 -2.55 1.10
CA ARG A 102 -2.51 -3.29 2.30
C ARG A 102 -1.51 -3.11 3.45
N LEU A 103 -0.22 -3.19 3.17
CA LEU A 103 0.83 -3.05 4.19
C LEU A 103 0.89 -1.62 4.72
N VAL A 104 0.77 -0.62 3.84
CA VAL A 104 0.66 0.80 4.22
C VAL A 104 -0.53 1.03 5.14
N ALA A 105 -1.70 0.47 4.83
CA ALA A 105 -2.87 0.60 5.70
C ALA A 105 -2.73 -0.08 7.06
N ALA A 106 -1.86 -1.09 7.18
CA ALA A 106 -1.57 -1.73 8.45
C ALA A 106 -0.57 -0.94 9.32
N THR A 107 0.05 0.13 8.78
CA THR A 107 0.96 0.98 9.55
C THR A 107 0.22 1.76 10.65
N ARG A 108 0.93 2.04 11.74
CA ARG A 108 0.37 2.81 12.86
C ARG A 108 0.01 4.22 12.43
N GLU A 109 0.85 4.82 11.59
CA GLU A 109 0.69 6.18 11.07
C GLU A 109 -0.57 6.31 10.23
N TYR A 110 -0.88 5.33 9.36
CA TYR A 110 -2.16 5.32 8.62
C TYR A 110 -3.36 5.25 9.57
N GLN A 111 -3.29 4.41 10.61
CA GLN A 111 -4.42 4.21 11.53
C GLN A 111 -4.69 5.41 12.45
N LEU A 112 -3.69 6.27 12.64
CA LEU A 112 -3.76 7.49 13.47
C LEU A 112 -3.96 8.78 12.67
N ALA A 113 -3.91 8.72 11.33
CA ALA A 113 -4.10 9.86 10.43
C ALA A 113 -5.56 10.36 10.40
#